data_AF-A0A964EP07-F1
#
_entry.id   AF-A0A964EP07-F1
#
_cell.length_a   1.000
_cell.length_b   1.000
_cell.length_c   1.000
_cell.angle_alpha   90.00
_cell.angle_beta   90.00
_cell.angle_gamma   90.00
#
_symmetry.space_group_name_H-M   'P 1'
#
loop_
_entity.id
_entity.type
_entity.pdbx_description
1 polymer ?
#
loop_
_entity_poly.entity_id
_entity_poly.type
_entity_poly.pdbx_seq_one_letter_code
_entity_poly.pdbx_strand_id
1 'polypeptide(L)'
;MFDLPGFEWFRPDLGGSVAAARANAAAAASRAGAHDLLPELERMAREDDAPFVFRWGGTARVGEVRFAAVNAVGRLYARAEAPPALGPVAVRRAMAADEALRNAEEALAALPDEGRESLLALAQSEVAARCRPDEADRKVVQAYRVLQRLGAVPYQWQELDPRTLTTPLQEAVRASQLVSARPRPHVRVADRGDPDRTLGFVCVGEDGGWAVDFAEVFDAQDAEEAAVWVLQRQADGVDPVEGLDAVVVGLRGRFAVELVR
;
A
#
# COMPACT_ATOMS: atom_id res chain seq x y z
N MET A 1 -13.39 -36.21 18.74
CA MET A 1 -13.88 -36.13 17.34
C MET A 1 -14.60 -34.79 17.24
N PHE A 2 -13.94 -33.79 16.67
CA PHE A 2 -14.47 -32.43 16.58
C PHE A 2 -15.35 -32.34 15.34
N ASP A 3 -16.65 -32.40 15.57
CA ASP A 3 -17.67 -31.83 14.71
C ASP A 3 -18.22 -30.65 15.54
N LEU A 4 -18.12 -29.42 15.04
CA LEU A 4 -18.70 -28.24 15.70
C LEU A 4 -20.02 -27.94 14.98
N PRO A 5 -21.17 -28.44 15.47
CA PRO A 5 -22.45 -28.22 14.82
C PRO A 5 -22.92 -26.80 15.13
N GLY A 6 -23.31 -26.05 14.09
CA GLY A 6 -23.97 -24.74 14.24
C GLY A 6 -23.18 -23.52 13.76
N PHE A 7 -21.95 -23.69 13.25
CA PHE A 7 -21.29 -22.64 12.47
C PHE A 7 -21.57 -22.85 10.98
N GLU A 8 -22.74 -22.40 10.53
CA GLU A 8 -22.80 -21.90 9.16
C GLU A 8 -21.83 -20.71 9.12
N TRP A 9 -20.66 -20.93 8.53
CA TRP A 9 -19.81 -19.82 8.13
C TRP A 9 -20.68 -18.98 7.20
N PHE A 10 -21.22 -17.88 7.73
CA PHE A 10 -21.66 -16.79 6.89
C PHE A 10 -20.37 -16.31 6.20
N ARG A 11 -20.07 -16.94 5.07
CA ARG A 11 -19.31 -16.33 4.01
C ARG A 11 -20.30 -15.33 3.44
N PRO A 12 -20.26 -14.03 3.81
CA PRO A 12 -20.87 -13.07 2.92
C PRO A 12 -20.27 -13.38 1.56
N ASP A 13 -21.09 -13.40 0.52
CA ASP A 13 -20.64 -13.60 -0.84
C ASP A 13 -19.68 -12.45 -1.22
N LEU A 14 -18.42 -12.57 -0.79
CA LEU A 14 -17.30 -11.68 -1.10
C LEU A 14 -16.90 -11.86 -2.56
N GLY A 15 -17.30 -13.00 -3.17
CA GLY A 15 -17.20 -13.25 -4.59
C GLY A 15 -18.05 -12.26 -5.36
N GLY A 16 -19.28 -11.99 -4.91
CA GLY A 16 -20.18 -11.02 -5.50
C GLY A 16 -19.61 -9.60 -5.61
N SER A 17 -19.12 -9.00 -4.51
CA SER A 17 -18.72 -7.58 -4.52
C SER A 17 -17.34 -7.33 -5.15
N VAL A 18 -16.35 -8.19 -4.91
CA VAL A 18 -14.99 -8.01 -5.46
C VAL A 18 -14.93 -8.45 -6.91
N ALA A 19 -15.61 -9.55 -7.29
CA ALA A 19 -15.70 -9.92 -8.70
C ALA A 19 -16.57 -8.92 -9.48
N ALA A 20 -17.65 -8.38 -8.89
CA ALA A 20 -18.41 -7.30 -9.53
C ALA A 20 -17.60 -6.00 -9.62
N ALA A 21 -16.85 -5.60 -8.59
CA ALA A 21 -15.97 -4.44 -8.67
C ALA A 21 -14.88 -4.63 -9.72
N ARG A 22 -14.28 -5.83 -9.82
CA ARG A 22 -13.30 -6.19 -10.87
C ARG A 22 -13.95 -6.21 -12.26
N ALA A 23 -15.14 -6.78 -12.40
CA ALA A 23 -15.87 -6.80 -13.67
C ALA A 23 -16.28 -5.39 -14.10
N ASN A 24 -16.72 -4.54 -13.16
CA ASN A 24 -17.07 -3.15 -13.40
C ASN A 24 -15.84 -2.31 -13.77
N ALA A 25 -14.71 -2.54 -13.09
CA ALA A 25 -13.43 -1.91 -13.41
C ALA A 25 -12.89 -2.36 -14.78
N ALA A 26 -12.93 -3.66 -15.09
CA ALA A 26 -12.54 -4.19 -16.39
C ALA A 26 -13.46 -3.67 -17.51
N ALA A 27 -14.77 -3.58 -17.25
CA ALA A 27 -15.72 -2.99 -18.18
C ALA A 27 -15.48 -1.48 -18.36
N ALA A 28 -15.13 -0.75 -17.29
CA ALA A 28 -14.75 0.67 -17.37
C ALA A 28 -13.44 0.86 -18.17
N ALA A 29 -12.41 0.05 -17.90
CA ALA A 29 -11.15 0.03 -18.63
C ALA A 29 -11.36 -0.26 -20.12
N SER A 30 -12.19 -1.25 -20.43
CA SER A 30 -12.55 -1.62 -21.79
C SER A 30 -13.30 -0.48 -22.51
N ARG A 31 -14.27 0.17 -21.84
CA ARG A 31 -14.96 1.36 -22.38
C ARG A 31 -14.01 2.54 -22.62
N ALA A 32 -12.97 2.68 -21.80
CA ALA A 32 -11.97 3.75 -21.90
C ALA A 32 -10.81 3.41 -22.84
N GLY A 33 -10.77 2.23 -23.46
CA GLY A 33 -9.66 1.78 -24.30
C GLY A 33 -8.36 1.51 -23.54
N ALA A 34 -8.40 1.40 -22.21
CA ALA A 34 -7.25 1.22 -21.32
C ALA A 34 -6.91 -0.27 -21.09
N HIS A 35 -6.86 -1.04 -22.18
CA HIS A 35 -6.61 -2.50 -22.13
C HIS A 35 -5.18 -2.84 -21.66
N ASP A 36 -4.25 -1.91 -21.82
CA ASP A 36 -2.87 -1.97 -21.35
C ASP A 36 -2.75 -2.12 -19.83
N LEU A 37 -3.73 -1.63 -19.07
CA LEU A 37 -3.70 -1.65 -17.61
C LEU A 37 -4.23 -2.96 -16.99
N LEU A 38 -4.93 -3.79 -17.76
CA LEU A 38 -5.57 -5.03 -17.26
C LEU A 38 -4.58 -6.04 -16.62
N PRO A 39 -3.41 -6.32 -17.20
CA PRO A 39 -2.44 -7.24 -16.59
C PRO A 39 -1.87 -6.73 -15.26
N GLU A 40 -1.65 -5.41 -15.16
CA GLU A 40 -1.14 -4.77 -13.94
C GLU A 40 -2.21 -4.78 -12.84
N LEU A 41 -3.47 -4.55 -13.19
CA LEU A 41 -4.61 -4.69 -12.29
C LEU A 41 -4.75 -6.11 -11.73
N GLU A 42 -4.61 -7.13 -12.59
CA GLU A 42 -4.63 -8.52 -12.15
C GLU A 42 -3.46 -8.87 -11.23
N ARG A 43 -2.27 -8.31 -11.49
CA ARG A 43 -1.09 -8.47 -10.62
C ARG A 43 -1.33 -7.81 -9.26
N MET A 44 -1.72 -6.55 -9.24
CA MET A 44 -1.99 -5.78 -8.01
C MET A 44 -3.11 -6.41 -7.19
N ALA A 45 -4.12 -6.98 -7.83
CA ALA A 45 -5.21 -7.71 -7.17
C ALA A 45 -4.81 -9.05 -6.55
N ARG A 46 -3.62 -9.60 -6.88
CA ARG A 46 -3.05 -10.82 -6.26
C ARG A 46 -2.11 -10.49 -5.10
N GLU A 47 -1.46 -9.33 -5.15
CA GLU A 47 -0.52 -8.84 -4.12
C GLU A 47 -1.23 -8.15 -2.93
N ASP A 48 -2.55 -7.97 -3.03
CA ASP A 48 -3.39 -7.05 -2.24
C ASP A 48 -3.75 -7.48 -0.80
N ASP A 49 -3.39 -8.69 -0.38
CA ASP A 49 -3.83 -9.28 0.91
C ASP A 49 -2.69 -9.41 1.94
N ALA A 50 -1.62 -8.61 1.85
CA ALA A 50 -0.49 -8.68 2.78
C ALA A 50 -0.73 -7.80 4.02
N PRO A 51 -0.82 -8.35 5.24
CA PRO A 51 -0.87 -7.54 6.45
C PRO A 51 0.43 -6.77 6.69
N PHE A 52 0.31 -5.58 7.27
CA PHE A 52 1.44 -4.72 7.65
C PHE A 52 1.10 -3.91 8.91
N VAL A 53 2.14 -3.39 9.57
CA VAL A 53 2.03 -2.57 10.78
C VAL A 53 2.09 -1.09 10.42
N PHE A 54 1.24 -0.29 11.07
CA PHE A 54 1.14 1.15 10.88
C PHE A 54 0.84 1.86 12.19
N ARG A 55 1.13 3.17 12.27
CA ARG A 55 0.80 3.98 13.45
C ARG A 55 -0.46 4.81 13.21
N TRP A 56 -1.40 4.75 14.14
CA TRP A 56 -2.61 5.58 14.13
C TRP A 56 -2.92 6.09 15.54
N GLY A 57 -3.01 7.42 15.69
CA GLY A 57 -3.22 8.05 17.00
C GLY A 57 -2.13 7.70 18.02
N GLY A 58 -0.87 7.60 17.58
CA GLY A 58 0.26 7.19 18.42
C GLY A 58 0.34 5.70 18.75
N THR A 59 -0.66 4.90 18.36
CA THR A 59 -0.72 3.46 18.64
C THR A 59 -0.28 2.66 17.42
N ALA A 60 0.58 1.66 17.62
CA ALA A 60 0.90 0.68 16.58
C ALA A 60 -0.31 -0.24 16.35
N ARG A 61 -0.68 -0.42 15.09
CA ARG A 61 -1.79 -1.25 14.64
C ARG A 61 -1.34 -2.14 13.50
N VAL A 62 -1.98 -3.29 13.36
CA VAL A 62 -1.80 -4.20 12.23
C VAL A 62 -3.12 -4.30 11.48
N GLY A 63 -3.05 -4.25 10.16
CA GLY A 63 -4.19 -4.34 9.28
C GLY A 63 -3.80 -4.99 7.96
N GLU A 64 -4.79 -5.45 7.22
CA GLU A 64 -4.63 -5.85 5.83
C GLU A 64 -5.46 -4.87 5.01
N VAL A 65 -4.79 -4.20 4.09
CA VAL A 65 -5.39 -3.19 3.26
C VAL A 65 -5.20 -3.58 1.82
N ARG A 66 -6.31 -3.61 1.11
CA ARG A 66 -6.40 -3.85 -0.32
C ARG A 66 -5.93 -2.64 -1.14
N PHE A 67 -4.75 -2.13 -0.79
CA PHE A 67 -4.23 -0.86 -1.25
C PHE A 67 -3.95 -0.85 -2.74
N ALA A 68 -3.44 -1.96 -3.28
CA ALA A 68 -3.01 -2.06 -4.65
C ALA A 68 -4.21 -2.21 -5.60
N ALA A 69 -5.20 -3.05 -5.26
CA ALA A 69 -6.36 -3.24 -6.13
C ALA A 69 -7.30 -2.02 -6.10
N VAL A 70 -7.54 -1.42 -4.94
CA VAL A 70 -8.43 -0.26 -4.83
C VAL A 70 -7.85 0.95 -5.57
N ASN A 71 -6.54 1.23 -5.41
CA ASN A 71 -5.88 2.32 -6.15
C ASN A 71 -5.87 2.07 -7.66
N ALA A 72 -5.60 0.84 -8.08
CA ALA A 72 -5.54 0.52 -9.50
C ALA A 72 -6.94 0.63 -10.15
N VAL A 73 -7.99 0.20 -9.45
CA VAL A 73 -9.38 0.43 -9.89
C VAL A 73 -9.72 1.93 -9.89
N GLY A 74 -9.23 2.69 -8.92
CA GLY A 74 -9.40 4.14 -8.89
C GLY A 74 -8.76 4.85 -10.09
N ARG A 75 -7.55 4.43 -10.51
CA ARG A 75 -6.89 4.91 -11.72
C ARG A 75 -7.73 4.70 -12.97
N LEU A 76 -8.44 3.59 -13.07
CA LEU A 76 -9.33 3.34 -14.19
C LEU A 76 -10.53 4.28 -14.22
N TYR A 77 -11.17 4.53 -13.07
CA TYR A 77 -12.29 5.48 -13.00
C TYR A 77 -11.84 6.90 -13.36
N ALA A 78 -10.69 7.33 -12.83
CA ALA A 78 -10.12 8.64 -13.16
C ALA A 78 -9.82 8.78 -14.66
N ARG A 79 -9.15 7.79 -15.27
CA ARG A 79 -8.82 7.79 -16.70
C ARG A 79 -10.05 7.66 -17.60
N ALA A 80 -11.11 7.02 -17.12
CA ALA A 80 -12.39 6.91 -17.82
C ALA A 80 -13.30 8.12 -17.61
N GLU A 81 -12.87 9.15 -16.86
CA GLU A 81 -13.68 10.30 -16.44
C GLU A 81 -15.04 9.89 -15.83
N ALA A 82 -15.07 8.71 -15.22
CA ALA A 82 -16.29 8.10 -14.70
C ALA A 82 -16.32 8.23 -13.18
N PRO A 83 -17.47 8.56 -12.59
CA PRO A 83 -17.59 8.57 -11.13
C PRO A 83 -17.38 7.14 -10.59
N PRO A 84 -16.59 6.99 -9.51
CA PRO A 84 -16.35 5.70 -8.88
C PRO A 84 -17.66 5.10 -8.36
N ALA A 85 -18.13 4.02 -9.00
CA ALA A 85 -19.34 3.29 -8.60
C ALA A 85 -18.99 2.07 -7.75
N LEU A 86 -18.06 2.23 -6.81
CA LEU A 86 -17.49 1.12 -6.04
C LEU A 86 -18.28 0.79 -4.77
N GLY A 87 -19.06 1.75 -4.27
CA GLY A 87 -19.76 1.61 -2.98
C GLY A 87 -18.79 1.33 -1.82
N PRO A 88 -19.30 0.92 -0.65
CA PRO A 88 -18.45 0.50 0.44
C PRO A 88 -17.69 -0.79 0.09
N VAL A 89 -16.41 -0.83 0.45
CA VAL A 89 -15.51 -1.97 0.23
C VAL A 89 -15.25 -2.72 1.54
N ALA A 90 -15.16 -4.04 1.46
CA ALA A 90 -14.80 -4.87 2.60
C ALA A 90 -13.27 -4.83 2.81
N VAL A 91 -12.83 -4.36 3.97
CA VAL A 91 -11.43 -4.38 4.44
C VAL A 91 -11.32 -5.25 5.69
N ARG A 92 -10.17 -5.86 5.95
CA ARG A 92 -9.98 -6.57 7.23
C ARG A 92 -9.84 -5.55 8.36
N ARG A 93 -10.51 -5.82 9.48
CA ARG A 93 -10.47 -4.95 10.66
C ARG A 93 -9.02 -4.75 11.13
N ALA A 94 -8.56 -3.51 11.18
CA ALA A 94 -7.30 -3.18 11.82
C ALA A 94 -7.37 -3.34 13.35
N MET A 95 -6.34 -3.91 13.92
CA MET A 95 -6.23 -4.27 15.34
C MET A 95 -5.01 -3.60 15.97
N ALA A 96 -5.02 -3.30 17.26
CA ALA A 96 -3.80 -2.85 17.93
C ALA A 96 -2.75 -3.96 17.91
N ALA A 97 -1.46 -3.63 17.76
CA ALA A 97 -0.39 -4.62 17.67
C ALA A 97 -0.36 -5.54 18.91
N ASP A 98 -0.46 -4.95 20.11
CA ASP A 98 -0.49 -5.70 21.38
C ASP A 98 -1.75 -6.56 21.52
N GLU A 99 -2.87 -6.12 20.95
CA GLU A 99 -4.10 -6.91 20.90
C GLU A 99 -3.93 -8.12 19.97
N ALA A 100 -3.29 -7.94 18.80
CA ALA A 100 -3.02 -9.04 17.89
C ALA A 100 -2.08 -10.09 18.50
N LEU A 101 -1.03 -9.67 19.20
CA LEU A 101 -0.10 -10.57 19.88
C LEU A 101 -0.81 -11.38 20.98
N ARG A 102 -1.51 -10.71 21.90
CA ARG A 102 -2.22 -11.38 23.00
C ARG A 102 -3.30 -12.33 22.51
N ASN A 103 -4.15 -11.89 21.58
CA ASN A 103 -5.23 -12.71 21.06
C ASN A 103 -4.69 -13.94 20.29
N ALA A 104 -3.58 -13.79 19.56
CA ALA A 104 -2.96 -14.91 18.87
C ALA A 104 -2.38 -15.92 19.86
N GLU A 105 -1.74 -15.46 20.93
CA GLU A 105 -1.22 -16.32 22.00
C GLU A 105 -2.34 -17.12 22.68
N GLU A 106 -3.42 -16.44 23.09
CA GLU A 106 -4.60 -17.08 23.69
C GLU A 106 -5.22 -18.11 22.73
N ALA A 107 -5.36 -17.77 21.45
CA ALA A 107 -5.93 -18.66 20.45
C ALA A 107 -5.03 -19.88 20.18
N LEU A 108 -3.71 -19.70 20.15
CA LEU A 108 -2.75 -20.79 19.99
C LEU A 108 -2.68 -21.70 21.22
N ALA A 109 -2.86 -21.15 22.42
CA ALA A 109 -2.90 -21.92 23.67
C ALA A 109 -4.12 -22.85 23.75
N ALA A 110 -5.21 -22.51 23.05
CA ALA A 110 -6.41 -23.34 22.95
C ALA A 110 -6.29 -24.49 21.94
N LEU A 111 -5.21 -24.53 21.13
CA LEU A 111 -4.98 -25.57 20.14
C LEU A 111 -4.10 -26.70 20.69
N PRO A 112 -4.32 -27.96 20.24
CA PRO A 112 -3.34 -29.03 20.45
C PRO A 112 -1.98 -28.68 19.84
N ASP A 113 -0.90 -29.22 20.41
CA ASP A 113 0.48 -28.91 20.02
C ASP A 113 0.73 -29.06 18.50
N GLU A 114 0.28 -30.15 17.90
CA GLU A 114 0.39 -30.43 16.46
C GLU A 114 -0.34 -29.40 15.60
N GLY A 115 -1.52 -28.96 16.03
CA GLY A 115 -2.31 -27.94 15.35
C GLY A 115 -1.69 -26.55 15.47
N ARG A 116 -1.13 -26.25 16.64
CA ARG A 116 -0.40 -25.00 16.92
C ARG A 116 0.85 -24.89 16.04
N GLU A 117 1.68 -25.93 15.98
CA GLU A 117 2.89 -25.93 15.15
C GLU A 117 2.58 -25.80 13.66
N SER A 118 1.59 -26.56 13.18
CA SER A 118 1.14 -26.51 11.78
C SER A 118 0.65 -25.11 11.40
N LEU A 119 -0.13 -24.47 12.26
CA LEU A 119 -0.67 -23.13 12.02
C LEU A 119 0.43 -22.06 12.03
N LEU A 120 1.38 -22.15 12.97
CA LEU A 120 2.51 -21.23 13.04
C LEU A 120 3.41 -21.35 11.81
N ALA A 121 3.73 -22.56 11.37
CA ALA A 121 4.53 -22.80 10.18
C ALA A 121 3.82 -22.27 8.91
N LEU A 122 2.50 -22.49 8.80
CA LEU A 122 1.71 -21.96 7.70
C LEU A 122 1.70 -20.42 7.70
N ALA A 123 1.43 -19.80 8.85
CA ALA A 123 1.45 -18.34 8.97
C ALA A 123 2.83 -17.76 8.63
N GLN A 124 3.92 -18.38 9.11
CA GLN A 124 5.28 -17.97 8.80
C GLN A 124 5.59 -18.07 7.31
N SER A 125 5.20 -19.16 6.66
CA SER A 125 5.39 -19.37 5.22
C SER A 125 4.63 -18.32 4.41
N GLU A 126 3.39 -18.01 4.77
CA GLU A 126 2.60 -16.97 4.10
C GLU A 126 3.17 -15.58 4.31
N VAL A 127 3.63 -15.27 5.52
CA VAL A 127 4.32 -14.01 5.80
C VAL A 127 5.58 -13.92 4.95
N ALA A 128 6.45 -14.94 4.92
CA ALA A 128 7.65 -14.91 4.12
C ALA A 128 7.38 -14.79 2.60
N ALA A 129 6.33 -15.44 2.10
CA ALA A 129 5.99 -15.44 0.68
C ALA A 129 5.33 -14.15 0.21
N ARG A 130 4.54 -13.48 1.08
CA ARG A 130 3.63 -12.40 0.66
C ARG A 130 3.83 -11.09 1.41
N CYS A 131 4.36 -11.14 2.63
CA CYS A 131 4.54 -9.98 3.49
C CYS A 131 6.04 -9.66 3.57
N ARG A 132 6.41 -8.39 3.45
CA ARG A 132 7.80 -7.95 3.70
C ARG A 132 7.85 -7.06 4.94
N PRO A 133 7.53 -7.57 6.14
CA PRO A 133 7.58 -6.76 7.34
C PRO A 133 9.02 -6.54 7.78
N ASP A 134 9.27 -5.40 8.41
CA ASP A 134 10.50 -5.12 9.13
C ASP A 134 10.70 -6.13 10.27
N GLU A 135 11.94 -6.31 10.71
CA GLU A 135 12.29 -7.29 11.75
C GLU A 135 11.51 -7.03 13.05
N ALA A 136 11.31 -5.77 13.41
CA ALA A 136 10.55 -5.36 14.59
C ALA A 136 9.07 -5.75 14.53
N ASP A 137 8.49 -5.79 13.32
CA ASP A 137 7.05 -5.97 13.10
C ASP A 137 6.67 -7.40 12.73
N ARG A 138 7.65 -8.25 12.38
CA ARG A 138 7.42 -9.62 11.89
C ARG A 138 6.52 -10.45 12.81
N LYS A 139 6.72 -10.35 14.13
CA LYS A 139 5.90 -11.09 15.12
C LYS A 139 4.44 -10.63 15.12
N VAL A 140 4.20 -9.33 14.98
CA VAL A 140 2.84 -8.75 14.95
C VAL A 140 2.12 -9.19 13.67
N VAL A 141 2.80 -9.11 12.53
CA VAL A 141 2.25 -9.55 11.24
C VAL A 141 1.93 -11.05 11.25
N GLN A 142 2.82 -11.88 11.81
CA GLN A 142 2.57 -13.31 11.98
C GLN A 142 1.38 -13.60 12.90
N ALA A 143 1.29 -12.92 14.06
CA ALA A 143 0.18 -13.07 15.00
C ALA A 143 -1.16 -12.69 14.37
N TYR A 144 -1.20 -11.57 13.63
CA TYR A 144 -2.38 -11.19 12.89
C TYR A 144 -2.75 -12.22 11.81
N ARG A 145 -1.76 -12.81 11.11
CA ARG A 145 -2.02 -13.85 10.12
C ARG A 145 -2.60 -15.13 10.74
N VAL A 146 -2.13 -15.52 11.93
CA VAL A 146 -2.72 -16.60 12.72
C VAL A 146 -4.19 -16.32 13.01
N LEU A 147 -4.51 -15.12 13.51
CA LEU A 147 -5.89 -14.72 13.79
C LEU A 147 -6.78 -14.71 12.54
N GLN A 148 -6.26 -14.28 11.40
CA GLN A 148 -6.98 -14.34 10.13
C GLN A 148 -7.32 -15.77 9.71
N ARG A 149 -6.38 -16.71 9.88
CA ARG A 149 -6.59 -18.13 9.57
C ARG A 149 -7.63 -18.78 10.46
N LEU A 150 -7.69 -18.35 11.72
CA LEU A 150 -8.70 -18.78 12.68
C LEU A 150 -10.05 -18.07 12.49
N GLY A 151 -10.16 -17.13 11.54
CA GLY A 151 -11.38 -16.36 11.30
C GLY A 151 -11.69 -15.31 12.38
N ALA A 152 -10.76 -15.04 13.29
CA ALA A 152 -10.91 -14.12 14.42
C ALA A 152 -10.81 -12.63 14.01
N VAL A 153 -10.38 -12.34 12.78
CA VAL A 153 -10.33 -10.98 12.22
C VAL A 153 -11.47 -10.78 11.23
N PRO A 154 -12.60 -10.16 11.62
CA PRO A 154 -13.72 -9.94 10.72
C PRO A 154 -13.39 -8.91 9.64
N TYR A 155 -14.14 -8.96 8.54
CA TYR A 155 -14.19 -7.85 7.58
C TYR A 155 -15.04 -6.71 8.14
N GLN A 156 -14.68 -5.49 7.77
CA GLN A 156 -15.43 -4.26 8.00
C GLN A 156 -15.70 -3.60 6.65
N TRP A 157 -16.91 -3.07 6.48
CA TRP A 157 -17.25 -2.28 5.31
C TRP A 157 -16.82 -0.83 5.55
N GLN A 158 -16.11 -0.26 4.59
CA GLN A 158 -15.68 1.13 4.62
C GLN A 158 -16.07 1.82 3.32
N GLU A 159 -16.69 2.98 3.43
CA GLU A 159 -16.91 3.86 2.28
C GLU A 159 -15.57 4.37 1.75
N LEU A 160 -15.47 4.50 0.43
CA LEU A 160 -14.33 5.15 -0.22
C LEU A 160 -14.58 6.66 -0.24
N ASP A 161 -13.54 7.44 0.05
CA ASP A 161 -13.58 8.86 -0.24
C ASP A 161 -13.67 9.04 -1.78
N PRO A 162 -14.67 9.78 -2.29
CA PRO A 162 -14.91 9.89 -3.72
C PRO A 162 -13.85 10.70 -4.48
N ARG A 163 -13.00 11.46 -3.77
CA ARG A 163 -11.89 12.25 -4.34
C ARG A 163 -10.60 11.44 -4.40
N THR A 164 -10.26 10.77 -3.30
CA THR A 164 -8.99 10.05 -3.16
C THR A 164 -9.12 8.57 -3.55
N LEU A 165 -10.35 8.06 -3.61
CA LEU A 165 -10.67 6.65 -3.88
C LEU A 165 -10.03 5.71 -2.86
N THR A 166 -9.83 6.19 -1.64
CA THR A 166 -9.27 5.44 -0.52
C THR A 166 -10.26 5.29 0.63
N THR A 167 -10.16 4.21 1.39
CA THR A 167 -10.90 4.03 2.63
C THR A 167 -10.22 4.76 3.80
N PRO A 168 -10.93 5.05 4.91
CA PRO A 168 -10.31 5.63 6.10
C PRO A 168 -9.11 4.83 6.64
N LEU A 169 -9.14 3.50 6.52
CA LEU A 169 -7.99 2.67 6.89
C LEU A 169 -6.79 2.89 5.95
N GLN A 170 -7.03 3.02 4.64
CA GLN A 170 -5.99 3.33 3.65
C GLN A 170 -5.36 4.69 3.92
N GLU A 171 -6.16 5.69 4.29
CA GLU A 171 -5.67 7.03 4.62
C GLU A 171 -4.83 7.03 5.90
N ALA A 172 -5.28 6.35 6.97
CA ALA A 172 -4.53 6.23 8.21
C ALA A 172 -3.16 5.56 8.00
N VAL A 173 -3.13 4.55 7.13
CA VAL A 173 -1.91 3.83 6.74
C VAL A 173 -0.96 4.72 5.96
N ARG A 174 -1.47 5.39 4.92
CA ARG A 174 -0.68 6.32 4.12
C ARG A 174 -0.12 7.43 4.99
N ALA A 175 -0.96 8.02 5.85
CA ALA A 175 -0.53 9.02 6.82
C ALA A 175 0.58 8.51 7.74
N SER A 176 0.54 7.23 8.15
CA SER A 176 1.58 6.63 9.00
C SER A 176 2.93 6.42 8.29
N GLN A 177 2.92 6.13 6.99
CA GLN A 177 4.12 5.98 6.17
C GLN A 177 4.83 7.33 5.99
N LEU A 178 4.04 8.41 5.95
CA LEU A 178 4.52 9.79 5.94
C LEU A 178 5.14 10.24 7.28
N VAL A 179 5.10 9.42 8.35
CA VAL A 179 5.70 9.71 9.68
C VAL A 179 7.16 9.22 9.79
N SER A 180 7.72 8.59 8.74
CA SER A 180 9.18 8.67 8.59
C SER A 180 9.54 10.16 8.49
N ALA A 181 10.63 10.60 9.12
CA ALA A 181 11.09 11.97 8.89
C ALA A 181 11.30 12.09 7.39
N ARG A 182 10.42 12.81 6.69
CA ARG A 182 10.52 12.94 5.23
C ARG A 182 11.95 13.38 4.97
N PRO A 183 12.70 12.65 4.13
CA PRO A 183 14.07 13.02 3.85
C PRO A 183 14.04 14.46 3.36
N ARG A 184 14.94 15.29 3.91
CA ARG A 184 14.91 16.74 3.67
C ARG A 184 14.87 16.96 2.14
N PRO A 185 13.93 17.76 1.61
CA PRO A 185 13.89 18.02 0.19
C PRO A 185 15.14 18.81 -0.20
N HIS A 186 15.82 18.36 -1.25
CA HIS A 186 17.00 19.05 -1.81
C HIS A 186 16.72 19.58 -3.21
N VAL A 187 15.81 18.93 -3.95
CA VAL A 187 15.32 19.40 -5.26
C VAL A 187 13.80 19.36 -5.26
N ARG A 188 13.15 20.48 -5.60
CA ARG A 188 11.72 20.55 -5.90
C ARG A 188 11.52 20.36 -7.38
N VAL A 189 10.62 19.46 -7.74
CA VAL A 189 10.18 19.21 -9.12
C VAL A 189 8.73 19.68 -9.25
N ALA A 190 8.50 20.61 -10.15
CA ALA A 190 7.20 21.23 -10.40
C ALA A 190 6.81 21.10 -11.87
N ASP A 191 5.51 21.26 -12.14
CA ASP A 191 4.98 21.29 -13.49
C ASP A 191 5.63 22.44 -14.27
N ARG A 192 6.02 22.17 -15.51
CA ARG A 192 6.67 23.19 -16.35
C ARG A 192 5.70 24.26 -16.83
N GLY A 193 4.45 23.88 -17.11
CA GLY A 193 3.37 24.78 -17.49
C GLY A 193 2.79 25.54 -16.29
N ASP A 194 2.95 24.98 -15.08
CA ASP A 194 2.53 25.59 -13.82
C ASP A 194 3.59 25.40 -12.71
N PRO A 195 4.61 26.28 -12.62
CA PRO A 195 5.71 26.14 -11.66
C PRO A 195 5.31 26.23 -10.18
N ASP A 196 4.09 26.70 -9.89
CA ASP A 196 3.53 26.73 -8.53
C ASP A 196 2.99 25.35 -8.13
N ARG A 197 2.61 24.53 -9.12
CA ARG A 197 2.20 23.14 -8.92
C ARG A 197 3.43 22.24 -8.72
N THR A 198 3.75 21.97 -7.46
CA THR A 198 4.78 20.98 -7.11
C THR A 198 4.30 19.57 -7.43
N LEU A 199 5.12 18.78 -8.11
CA LEU A 199 4.88 17.38 -8.47
C LEU A 199 5.55 16.42 -7.49
N GLY A 200 6.70 16.82 -6.92
CA GLY A 200 7.40 16.03 -5.91
C GLY A 200 8.80 16.56 -5.61
N PHE A 201 9.58 15.76 -4.90
CA PHE A 201 10.90 16.12 -4.43
C PHE A 201 11.94 15.02 -4.68
N VAL A 202 13.18 15.44 -4.90
CA VAL A 202 14.35 14.57 -4.73
C VAL A 202 15.02 14.94 -3.41
N CYS A 203 15.31 13.92 -2.62
CA CYS A 203 15.84 14.05 -1.28
C CYS A 203 17.13 13.24 -1.14
N VAL A 204 18.00 13.67 -0.24
CA VAL A 204 19.15 12.91 0.24
C VAL A 204 18.83 12.44 1.66
N GLY A 205 18.88 11.12 1.89
CA GLY A 205 18.64 10.49 3.18
C GLY A 205 19.79 10.72 4.15
N GLU A 206 19.55 10.43 5.44
CA GLU A 206 20.57 10.56 6.50
C GLU A 206 21.76 9.60 6.32
N ASP A 207 21.55 8.51 5.58
CA ASP A 207 22.56 7.52 5.17
C ASP A 207 23.37 7.94 3.93
N GLY A 208 23.08 9.12 3.36
CA GLY A 208 23.64 9.55 2.08
C GLY A 208 23.02 8.83 0.88
N GLY A 209 21.87 8.17 1.02
CA GLY A 209 21.13 7.61 -0.10
C GLY A 209 20.29 8.65 -0.83
N TRP A 210 20.03 8.44 -2.12
CA TRP A 210 19.02 9.22 -2.84
C TRP A 210 17.61 8.65 -2.61
N ALA A 211 16.63 9.52 -2.44
CA ALA A 211 15.22 9.18 -2.36
C ALA A 211 14.37 10.11 -3.24
N VAL A 212 13.24 9.59 -3.71
CA VAL A 212 12.23 10.35 -4.46
C VAL A 212 10.93 10.38 -3.65
N ASP A 213 10.31 11.55 -3.54
CA ASP A 213 9.03 11.77 -2.85
C ASP A 213 8.04 12.45 -3.79
N PHE A 214 7.30 11.65 -4.56
CA PHE A 214 6.27 12.08 -5.49
C PHE A 214 4.88 11.56 -5.07
N ALA A 215 4.79 10.95 -3.88
CA ALA A 215 3.63 10.18 -3.45
C ALA A 215 2.36 11.02 -3.24
N GLU A 216 2.45 12.36 -3.24
CA GLU A 216 1.33 13.26 -2.96
C GLU A 216 0.59 13.74 -4.20
N VAL A 217 1.15 13.55 -5.40
CA VAL A 217 0.58 14.06 -6.65
C VAL A 217 0.32 12.92 -7.63
N PHE A 218 -0.96 12.66 -7.89
CA PHE A 218 -1.44 11.46 -8.57
C PHE A 218 -0.97 11.27 -10.02
N ASP A 219 -0.63 12.36 -10.71
CA ASP A 219 -0.16 12.39 -12.10
C ASP A 219 1.34 12.70 -12.23
N ALA A 220 2.10 12.60 -11.13
CA ALA A 220 3.53 12.90 -11.13
C ALA A 220 4.43 11.74 -11.61
N GLN A 221 3.86 10.67 -12.17
CA GLN A 221 4.60 9.46 -12.56
C GLN A 221 5.73 9.74 -13.57
N ASP A 222 5.47 10.58 -14.59
CA ASP A 222 6.49 10.99 -15.56
C ASP A 222 7.67 11.73 -14.90
N ALA A 223 7.39 12.48 -13.83
CA ALA A 223 8.39 13.21 -13.06
C ALA A 223 9.19 12.27 -12.14
N GLU A 224 8.52 11.31 -11.51
CA GLU A 224 9.14 10.26 -10.69
C GLU A 224 10.08 9.39 -11.54
N GLU A 225 9.62 8.88 -12.69
CA GLU A 225 10.42 8.05 -13.59
C GLU A 225 11.65 8.81 -14.11
N ALA A 226 11.50 10.09 -14.46
CA ALA A 226 12.61 10.93 -14.87
C ALA A 226 13.61 11.16 -13.73
N ALA A 227 13.14 11.42 -12.51
CA ALA A 227 13.99 11.58 -11.33
C ALA A 227 14.79 10.29 -11.06
N VAL A 228 14.13 9.14 -11.03
CA VAL A 228 14.79 7.83 -10.86
C VAL A 228 15.83 7.57 -11.94
N TRP A 229 15.50 7.86 -13.21
CA TRP A 229 16.43 7.68 -14.33
C TRP A 229 17.68 8.56 -14.22
N VAL A 230 17.54 9.81 -13.77
CA VAL A 230 18.65 10.73 -13.56
C VAL A 230 19.52 10.26 -12.39
N LEU A 231 18.91 9.78 -11.30
CA LEU A 231 19.61 9.27 -10.12
C LEU A 231 20.40 7.99 -10.41
N GLN A 232 19.86 7.06 -11.20
CA GLN A 232 20.57 5.84 -11.63
C GLN A 232 21.80 6.11 -12.50
N ARG A 233 21.91 7.30 -13.09
CA ARG A 233 23.06 7.73 -13.91
C ARG A 233 24.09 8.54 -13.13
N GLN A 234 23.83 8.88 -11.87
CA GLN A 234 24.89 9.37 -10.99
C GLN A 234 25.87 8.21 -10.78
N ALA A 235 27.16 8.45 -11.03
CA ALA A 235 28.16 7.40 -10.95
C ALA A 235 28.27 6.87 -9.52
N ASP A 236 28.46 5.55 -9.38
CA ASP A 236 28.75 4.93 -8.09
C ASP A 236 29.92 5.66 -7.41
N GLY A 237 29.69 6.18 -6.19
CA GLY A 237 30.70 6.89 -5.40
C GLY A 237 30.74 8.41 -5.56
N VAL A 238 29.82 9.02 -6.32
CA VAL A 238 29.61 10.48 -6.27
C VAL A 238 28.86 10.85 -4.99
N ASP A 239 29.37 11.84 -4.26
CA ASP A 239 28.66 12.37 -3.09
C ASP A 239 27.28 12.91 -3.53
N PRO A 240 26.17 12.48 -2.89
CA PRO A 240 24.82 12.89 -3.28
C PRO A 240 24.62 14.40 -3.24
N VAL A 241 25.25 15.11 -2.31
CA VAL A 241 25.13 16.56 -2.21
C VAL A 241 25.86 17.23 -3.38
N GLU A 242 27.03 16.71 -3.78
CA GLU A 242 27.75 17.17 -4.97
C GLU A 242 27.00 16.84 -6.28
N GLY A 243 26.20 15.77 -6.29
CA GLY A 243 25.39 15.35 -7.44
C GLY A 243 24.12 16.15 -7.70
N LEU A 244 23.69 17.03 -6.77
CA LEU A 244 22.43 17.78 -6.87
C LEU A 244 22.32 18.65 -8.13
N ASP A 245 23.41 19.31 -8.53
CA ASP A 245 23.41 20.15 -9.73
C ASP A 245 23.21 19.32 -11.01
N ALA A 246 23.77 18.11 -11.06
CA ALA A 246 23.57 17.19 -12.17
C ALA A 246 22.12 16.67 -12.23
N VAL A 247 21.50 16.45 -11.06
CA VAL A 247 20.07 16.10 -10.96
C VAL A 247 19.19 17.21 -11.51
N VAL A 248 19.45 18.46 -11.12
CA VAL A 248 18.72 19.63 -11.61
C VAL A 248 18.86 19.78 -13.13
N VAL A 249 20.08 19.64 -13.66
CA VAL A 249 20.34 19.70 -15.11
C VAL A 249 19.58 18.61 -15.86
N GLY A 250 19.57 17.38 -15.33
CA GLY A 250 18.87 16.25 -15.94
C GLY A 250 17.35 16.44 -16.03
N LEU A 251 16.75 17.17 -15.09
CA LEU A 251 15.29 17.33 -14.98
C LEU A 251 14.75 18.60 -15.64
N ARG A 252 15.54 19.69 -15.72
CA ARG A 252 15.12 21.00 -16.27
C ARG A 252 14.63 20.97 -17.72
N GLY A 253 14.98 19.95 -18.49
CA GLY A 253 14.49 19.77 -19.86
C GLY A 253 13.00 19.45 -19.94
N ARG A 254 12.40 18.95 -18.85
CA ARG A 254 11.02 18.44 -18.82
C ARG A 254 10.17 19.09 -17.73
N PHE A 255 10.77 19.51 -16.63
CA PHE A 255 10.07 20.04 -15.45
C PHE A 255 10.61 21.42 -15.06
N ALA A 256 9.83 22.17 -14.27
CA ALA A 256 10.36 23.29 -13.51
C ALA A 256 11.09 22.72 -12.28
N VAL A 257 12.37 23.08 -12.10
CA VAL A 257 13.22 22.42 -11.09
C VAL A 257 14.01 23.46 -10.32
N GLU A 258 13.95 23.35 -9.00
CA GLU A 258 14.54 24.29 -8.04
C GLU A 258 15.33 23.55 -6.96
N LEU A 259 16.51 24.06 -6.61
CA LEU A 259 17.24 23.58 -5.44
C LEU A 259 16.59 24.13 -4.19
N VAL A 260 16.23 23.23 -3.28
CA VAL A 260 15.71 23.57 -1.96
C VAL A 260 16.91 23.59 -1.01
N ARG A 261 17.37 24.78 -0.64
CA ARG A 261 18.49 24.99 0.29
C ARG A 261 17.98 25.12 1.72
#